data_AF-A0A8C5M2H7-F1
#
_entry.id   AF-A0A8C5M2H7-F1
#
_cell.length_a   1.000
_cell.length_b   1.000
_cell.length_c   1.000
_cell.angle_alpha   90.00
_cell.angle_beta   90.00
_cell.angle_gamma   90.00
#
_symmetry.space_group_name_H-M   'P 1'
#
loop_
_entity.id
_entity.type
_entity.pdbx_description
1 polymer ?
#
loop_
_entity_poly.entity_id
_entity_poly.type
_entity_poly.pdbx_seq_one_letter_code
_entity_poly.pdbx_strand_id
1 'polypeptide(L)'
;MSVLPRILYLFQTLPISLPRLFFKRLNSMFRTFVWNGKAPRVKLNLLTSPRSMGGMSMPHIWHYYCATHMQRLMEWGKNASPKLWVGIEKRFAGDNLAVLPWMPRNLASPLHNALPTTLATLSVWRSLQTKLPVAPYPSPLMPLQHLPVFSRHLIPTAPTDDPPSPLPRHFLTTGAQVTEDRLPYSRPLGFLDKFHLHRLISYLGSLAPLDKYCRPLTIFESISHRGTTPLHSISLFYGLLQSLSSPPTKFCDKWEASFRITLKDEDWSKIYTLAHCCTPSTRIQEVNYKILYRWYRTPDRLSHFSGGGGDLCWRCS
;
A
#
# COMPACT_ATOMS: atom_id res chain seq x y z
N MET A 1 -4.58 -20.49 12.27
CA MET A 1 -3.62 -19.55 12.89
C MET A 1 -4.40 -18.47 13.64
N SER A 2 -4.44 -18.52 14.98
CA SER A 2 -5.25 -17.61 15.82
C SER A 2 -4.56 -16.28 16.17
N VAL A 3 -3.25 -16.15 15.93
CA VAL A 3 -2.45 -15.00 16.40
C VAL A 3 -2.64 -13.76 15.53
N LEU A 4 -2.61 -13.91 14.20
CA LEU A 4 -2.74 -12.77 13.29
C LEU A 4 -4.08 -12.03 13.45
N PRO A 5 -5.26 -12.70 13.50
CA PRO A 5 -6.53 -12.02 13.74
C PRO A 5 -6.56 -11.24 15.07
N ARG A 6 -5.95 -11.77 16.13
CA ARG A 6 -5.86 -11.09 17.44
C ARG A 6 -5.00 -9.82 17.38
N ILE A 7 -3.84 -9.89 16.72
CA ILE A 7 -2.97 -8.71 16.52
C ILE A 7 -3.68 -7.66 15.66
N LEU A 8 -4.34 -8.11 14.60
CA LEU A 8 -5.04 -7.25 13.66
C LEU A 8 -6.25 -6.55 14.31
N TYR A 9 -6.97 -7.24 15.20
CA TYR A 9 -8.00 -6.64 16.04
C TYR A 9 -7.45 -5.49 16.90
N LEU A 10 -6.28 -5.68 17.52
CA LEU A 10 -5.63 -4.63 18.32
C LEU A 10 -5.24 -3.42 17.46
N PHE A 11 -4.68 -3.63 16.27
CA PHE A 11 -4.33 -2.52 15.36
C PHE A 11 -5.55 -1.74 14.87
N GLN A 12 -6.70 -2.40 14.68
CA GLN A 12 -7.93 -1.73 14.28
C GLN A 12 -8.57 -0.93 15.43
N THR A 13 -8.57 -1.51 16.63
CA THR A 13 -9.21 -0.90 17.81
C THR A 13 -8.37 0.20 18.42
N LEU A 14 -7.03 0.07 18.39
CA LEU A 14 -6.08 1.01 18.95
C LEU A 14 -5.15 1.57 17.86
N PRO A 15 -5.59 2.59 17.10
CA PRO A 15 -4.78 3.25 16.06
C PRO A 15 -3.77 4.21 16.71
N ILE A 16 -2.84 3.68 17.50
CA ILE A 16 -1.77 4.45 18.15
C ILE A 16 -0.48 4.37 17.33
N SER A 17 0.41 5.36 17.49
CA SER A 17 1.72 5.33 16.88
C SER A 17 2.60 4.31 17.61
N LEU A 18 2.97 3.23 16.92
CA LEU A 18 3.76 2.17 17.51
C LEU A 18 5.26 2.36 17.19
N PRO A 19 6.16 2.27 18.19
CA PRO A 19 7.59 2.43 17.96
C PRO A 19 8.15 1.26 17.14
N ARG A 20 9.20 1.51 16.33
CA ARG A 20 9.85 0.46 15.52
C ARG A 20 10.42 -0.70 16.35
N LEU A 21 10.77 -0.45 17.60
CA LEU A 21 11.27 -1.46 18.53
C LEU A 21 10.22 -2.55 18.81
N PHE A 22 8.94 -2.17 18.89
CA PHE A 22 7.84 -3.12 19.06
C PHE A 22 7.80 -4.13 17.91
N PHE A 23 7.85 -3.64 16.67
CA PHE A 23 7.86 -4.50 15.49
C PHE A 23 9.12 -5.36 15.39
N LYS A 24 10.30 -4.83 15.78
CA LYS A 24 11.53 -5.63 15.86
C LYS A 24 11.42 -6.77 16.88
N ARG A 25 10.85 -6.50 18.05
CA ARG A 25 10.62 -7.51 19.10
C ARG A 25 9.66 -8.59 18.62
N LEU A 26 8.53 -8.21 18.02
CA LEU A 26 7.59 -9.15 17.42
C LEU A 26 8.26 -10.01 16.35
N ASN A 27 8.95 -9.40 15.38
CA ASN A 27 9.65 -10.14 14.32
C ASN A 27 10.69 -11.10 14.87
N SER A 28 11.36 -10.76 15.98
CA SER A 28 12.28 -11.69 16.67
C SER A 28 11.55 -12.91 17.23
N MET A 29 10.40 -12.72 17.88
CA MET A 29 9.60 -13.85 18.39
C MET A 29 9.10 -14.74 17.26
N PHE A 30 8.61 -14.16 16.16
CA PHE A 30 8.22 -14.93 14.98
C PHE A 30 9.41 -15.68 14.37
N ARG A 31 10.59 -15.07 14.31
CA ARG A 31 11.80 -15.74 13.82
C ARG A 31 12.19 -16.91 14.72
N THR A 32 12.18 -16.74 16.05
CA THR A 32 12.49 -17.81 17.00
C THR A 32 11.48 -18.95 16.89
N PHE A 33 10.19 -18.64 16.73
CA PHE A 33 9.13 -19.62 16.55
C PHE A 33 9.28 -20.41 15.24
N VAL A 34 9.43 -19.72 14.10
CA VAL A 34 9.54 -20.36 12.77
C VAL A 34 10.76 -21.27 12.67
N TRP A 35 11.90 -20.86 13.24
CA TRP A 35 13.14 -21.62 13.17
C TRP A 35 13.40 -22.51 14.38
N ASN A 36 12.45 -22.59 15.32
CA ASN A 36 12.60 -23.34 16.57
C ASN A 36 13.94 -23.05 17.29
N GLY A 37 14.27 -21.76 17.42
CA GLY A 37 15.53 -21.30 18.02
C GLY A 37 16.81 -21.50 17.17
N LYS A 38 16.71 -22.17 16.01
CA LYS A 38 17.85 -22.37 15.10
C LYS A 38 18.13 -21.14 14.24
N ALA A 39 19.34 -21.09 13.66
CA ALA A 39 19.71 -20.04 12.73
C ALA A 39 18.78 -20.03 11.49
N PRO A 40 18.29 -18.85 11.08
CA PRO A 40 17.38 -18.73 9.95
C PRO A 40 18.09 -19.12 8.65
N ARG A 41 17.57 -20.13 7.97
CA ARG A 41 18.15 -20.60 6.70
C ARG A 41 17.66 -19.78 5.50
N VAL A 42 16.52 -19.11 5.65
CA VAL A 42 15.97 -18.13 4.70
C VAL A 42 15.73 -16.82 5.44
N LYS A 43 16.02 -15.69 4.78
CA LYS A 43 15.77 -14.36 5.35
C LYS A 43 14.28 -14.15 5.59
N LEU A 44 13.91 -13.57 6.73
CA LEU A 44 12.51 -13.32 7.08
C LEU A 44 11.78 -12.48 6.01
N ASN A 45 12.43 -11.47 5.45
CA ASN A 45 11.85 -10.62 4.41
C ASN A 45 11.43 -11.44 3.18
N LEU A 46 12.22 -12.46 2.80
CA LEU A 46 11.88 -13.36 1.70
C LEU A 46 10.70 -14.27 2.05
N LEU A 47 10.64 -14.79 3.28
CA LEU A 47 9.47 -15.57 3.73
C LEU A 47 8.18 -14.75 3.73
N THR A 48 8.27 -13.46 4.07
CA THR A 48 7.11 -12.57 4.09
C THR A 48 6.65 -12.12 2.71
N SER A 49 7.48 -12.24 1.67
CA SER A 49 7.10 -11.95 0.29
C SER A 49 5.96 -12.84 -0.19
N PRO A 50 5.18 -12.41 -1.19
CA PRO A 50 4.09 -13.21 -1.71
C PRO A 50 4.65 -14.40 -2.51
N ARG A 51 3.85 -15.45 -2.63
CA ARG A 51 4.21 -16.65 -3.42
C ARG A 51 4.56 -16.35 -4.87
N SER A 52 3.94 -15.34 -5.49
CA SER A 52 4.27 -14.91 -6.85
C SER A 52 5.68 -14.33 -6.98
N MET A 53 6.28 -13.87 -5.87
CA MET A 53 7.63 -13.31 -5.81
C MET A 53 8.60 -14.27 -5.12
N GLY A 54 8.23 -15.56 -5.01
CA GLY A 54 9.04 -16.61 -4.39
C GLY A 54 9.02 -16.67 -2.86
N GLY A 55 8.21 -15.84 -2.19
CA GLY A 55 8.04 -15.95 -0.75
C GLY A 55 7.05 -17.03 -0.31
N MET A 56 6.81 -17.14 0.99
CA MET A 56 5.84 -18.10 1.57
C MET A 56 4.51 -17.43 1.96
N SER A 57 4.33 -16.14 1.65
CA SER A 57 3.23 -15.30 2.11
C SER A 57 3.09 -15.27 3.64
N MET A 58 4.21 -15.30 4.37
CA MET A 58 4.19 -15.15 5.83
C MET A 58 3.70 -13.73 6.20
N PRO A 59 2.80 -13.58 7.19
CA PRO A 59 2.25 -12.27 7.55
C PRO A 59 3.32 -11.25 7.96
N HIS A 60 3.43 -10.13 7.23
CA HIS A 60 4.31 -9.03 7.62
C HIS A 60 3.57 -8.03 8.51
N ILE A 61 3.82 -8.08 9.82
CA ILE A 61 3.08 -7.32 10.84
C ILE A 61 3.05 -5.82 10.59
N TRP A 62 4.20 -5.23 10.24
CA TRP A 62 4.27 -3.80 9.91
C TRP A 62 3.40 -3.42 8.70
N HIS A 63 3.33 -4.27 7.67
CA HIS A 63 2.50 -4.00 6.50
C HIS A 63 1.01 -4.10 6.86
N TYR A 64 0.62 -5.03 7.75
CA TYR A 64 -0.74 -5.07 8.29
C TYR A 64 -1.09 -3.83 9.12
N TYR A 65 -0.18 -3.38 9.98
CA TYR A 65 -0.34 -2.14 10.75
C TYR A 65 -0.51 -0.92 9.83
N CYS A 66 0.30 -0.81 8.78
CA CYS A 66 0.16 0.23 7.76
C CYS A 66 -1.19 0.12 7.02
N ALA A 67 -1.59 -1.10 6.63
CA ALA A 67 -2.85 -1.35 5.94
C ALA A 67 -4.08 -0.97 6.80
N THR A 68 -4.05 -1.19 8.12
CA THR A 68 -5.12 -0.74 9.02
C THR A 68 -5.20 0.78 9.11
N HIS A 69 -4.06 1.47 9.14
CA HIS A 69 -4.04 2.93 9.08
C HIS A 69 -4.53 3.47 7.73
N MET A 70 -4.14 2.84 6.61
CA MET A 70 -4.62 3.19 5.26
C MET A 70 -6.13 3.01 5.13
N GLN A 71 -6.68 1.93 5.68
CA GLN A 71 -8.12 1.73 5.77
C GLN A 71 -8.79 2.85 6.57
N ARG A 72 -8.21 3.25 7.70
CA ARG A 72 -8.75 4.33 8.51
C ARG A 72 -8.79 5.67 7.76
N LEU A 73 -7.75 6.00 7.00
CA LEU A 73 -7.69 7.20 6.17
C LEU A 73 -8.76 7.20 5.07
N MET A 74 -8.99 6.05 4.44
CA MET A 74 -10.04 5.91 3.43
C MET A 74 -11.44 6.21 4.01
N GLU A 75 -11.70 5.83 5.27
CA GLU A 75 -12.99 6.13 5.93
C GLU A 75 -13.18 7.62 6.24
N TRP A 76 -12.10 8.42 6.34
CA TRP A 76 -12.21 9.88 6.52
C TRP A 76 -12.80 10.58 5.31
N GLY A 77 -12.50 10.09 4.10
CA GLY A 77 -12.97 10.65 2.83
C GLY A 77 -14.41 10.29 2.48
N LYS A 78 -15.10 9.49 3.30
CA LYS A 78 -16.48 9.07 3.03
C LYS A 78 -17.50 10.01 3.64
N ASN A 79 -18.46 10.39 2.80
CA ASN A 79 -19.59 11.21 3.19
C ASN A 79 -20.88 10.40 3.38
N ALA A 80 -21.00 9.22 2.75
CA ALA A 80 -22.14 8.32 2.93
C ALA A 80 -21.93 7.43 4.17
N SER A 81 -22.83 7.55 5.15
CA SER A 81 -22.89 6.77 6.41
C SER A 81 -21.53 6.64 7.14
N PRO A 82 -21.04 7.70 7.79
CA PRO A 82 -19.78 7.64 8.53
C PRO A 82 -19.90 6.70 9.73
N LYS A 83 -18.84 5.91 9.99
CA LYS A 83 -18.71 5.17 11.24
C LYS A 83 -18.69 6.14 12.42
N LEU A 84 -19.23 5.74 13.58
CA LEU A 84 -19.35 6.59 14.78
C LEU A 84 -18.04 7.29 15.16
N TRP A 85 -16.92 6.56 15.13
CA TRP A 85 -15.61 7.11 15.47
C TRP A 85 -15.10 8.16 14.46
N VAL A 86 -15.53 8.11 13.19
CA VAL A 86 -15.21 9.15 12.19
C VAL A 86 -15.88 10.46 12.59
N GLY A 87 -17.12 10.39 13.10
CA GLY A 87 -17.83 11.56 13.62
C GLY A 87 -17.10 12.19 14.80
N ILE A 88 -16.54 11.39 15.70
CA ILE A 88 -15.70 11.87 16.80
C ILE A 88 -14.46 12.57 16.24
N GLU A 89 -13.72 11.93 15.33
CA GLU A 89 -12.51 12.53 14.76
C GLU A 89 -12.78 13.82 13.98
N LYS A 90 -13.92 13.92 13.27
CA LYS A 90 -14.36 15.16 12.60
C LYS A 90 -14.59 16.30 13.59
N ARG A 91 -15.22 16.04 14.75
CA ARG A 91 -15.46 17.06 15.77
C ARG A 91 -14.17 17.68 16.34
N PHE A 92 -13.13 16.86 16.52
CA PHE A 92 -11.86 17.31 17.10
C PHE A 92 -10.88 17.86 16.06
N ALA A 93 -10.89 17.33 14.83
CA ALA A 93 -9.98 17.75 13.75
C ALA A 93 -10.58 18.84 12.84
N GLY A 94 -11.88 19.12 12.94
CA GLY A 94 -12.64 20.01 12.07
C GLY A 94 -13.14 19.33 10.78
N ASP A 95 -13.88 20.10 9.96
CA ASP A 95 -14.52 19.63 8.72
C ASP A 95 -13.51 19.18 7.64
N ASN A 96 -12.23 19.52 7.81
CA ASN A 96 -11.16 19.21 6.87
C ASN A 96 -10.53 17.81 7.04
N LEU A 97 -11.14 16.90 7.82
CA LEU A 97 -10.57 15.57 8.11
C LEU A 97 -10.18 14.78 6.84
N ALA A 98 -11.02 14.84 5.80
CA ALA A 98 -10.77 14.17 4.51
C ALA A 98 -9.57 14.76 3.73
N VAL A 99 -9.23 16.01 4.01
CA VAL A 99 -8.19 16.78 3.32
C VAL A 99 -6.82 16.62 3.99
N LEU A 100 -6.78 16.34 5.30
CA LEU A 100 -5.54 16.18 6.07
C LEU A 100 -4.49 15.23 5.46
N PRO A 101 -4.85 14.05 4.89
CA PRO A 101 -3.87 13.12 4.33
C PRO A 101 -3.10 13.68 3.12
N TRP A 102 -3.67 14.68 2.46
CA TRP A 102 -3.18 15.26 1.21
C TRP A 102 -2.44 16.58 1.43
N MET A 103 -2.54 17.18 2.63
CA MET A 103 -1.86 18.44 2.92
C MET A 103 -0.36 18.27 3.20
N PRO A 104 0.49 19.21 2.72
CA PRO A 104 1.90 19.21 3.05
C PRO A 104 2.12 19.56 4.52
N ARG A 105 3.22 19.05 5.10
CA ARG A 105 3.53 19.17 6.55
C ARG A 105 3.53 20.62 7.05
N ASN A 106 3.89 21.57 6.19
CA ASN A 106 4.05 22.98 6.54
C ASN A 106 2.73 23.76 6.56
N LEU A 107 1.68 23.24 5.88
CA LEU A 107 0.36 23.89 5.78
C LEU A 107 -0.70 23.25 6.68
N ALA A 108 -0.38 22.14 7.35
CA ALA A 108 -1.20 21.63 8.43
C ALA A 108 -1.04 22.60 9.62
N SER A 109 -1.91 23.61 9.70
CA SER A 109 -2.15 24.38 10.92
C SER A 109 -2.27 23.42 12.11
N PRO A 110 -1.83 23.85 13.29
CA PRO A 110 -1.51 22.91 14.33
C PRO A 110 -2.76 22.15 14.72
N LEU A 111 -2.68 20.83 14.56
CA LEU A 111 -3.65 19.84 15.00
C LEU A 111 -3.69 19.79 16.55
N HIS A 112 -3.68 20.94 17.23
CA HIS A 112 -3.58 21.07 18.69
C HIS A 112 -4.74 20.36 19.39
N ASN A 113 -5.92 20.33 18.77
CA ASN A 113 -7.10 19.66 19.31
C ASN A 113 -7.34 18.27 18.71
N ALA A 114 -6.48 17.81 17.80
CA ALA A 114 -6.69 16.54 17.14
C ALA A 114 -6.38 15.37 18.07
N LEU A 115 -7.19 14.31 17.97
CA LEU A 115 -7.02 13.11 18.79
C LEU A 115 -5.65 12.46 18.54
N PRO A 116 -5.06 11.81 19.56
CA PRO A 116 -3.83 11.02 19.38
C PRO A 116 -3.94 9.97 18.26
N THR A 117 -5.15 9.47 18.01
CA THR A 117 -5.45 8.49 16.95
C THR A 117 -5.32 9.06 15.54
N THR A 118 -5.74 10.31 15.32
CA THR A 118 -5.62 10.99 14.03
C THR A 118 -4.17 11.42 13.77
N LEU A 119 -3.45 11.83 14.82
CA LEU A 119 -2.02 12.13 14.72
C LEU A 119 -1.21 10.87 14.39
N ALA A 120 -1.54 9.74 15.02
CA ALA A 120 -0.91 8.45 14.75
C ALA A 120 -1.11 8.02 13.30
N THR A 121 -2.36 8.02 12.78
CA THR A 121 -2.65 7.64 11.39
C THR A 121 -1.92 8.53 10.40
N LEU A 122 -1.90 9.85 10.63
CA LEU A 122 -1.17 10.80 9.79
C LEU A 122 0.34 10.57 9.85
N SER A 123 0.90 10.26 11.02
CA SER A 123 2.33 9.96 11.15
C SER A 123 2.74 8.73 10.32
N VAL A 124 1.92 7.68 10.36
CA VAL A 124 2.16 6.43 9.63
C VAL A 124 2.00 6.67 8.14
N TRP A 125 0.94 7.37 7.74
CA TRP A 125 0.69 7.75 6.35
C TRP A 125 1.84 8.54 5.74
N ARG A 126 2.29 9.58 6.44
CA ARG A 126 3.43 10.40 6.01
C ARG A 126 4.73 9.58 5.93
N SER A 127 4.94 8.62 6.83
CA SER A 127 6.09 7.71 6.73
C SER A 127 5.97 6.73 5.55
N LEU A 128 4.76 6.44 5.07
CA LEU A 128 4.55 5.60 3.89
C LEU A 128 4.80 6.40 2.62
N GLN A 129 4.26 7.61 2.51
CA GLN A 129 4.46 8.50 1.37
C GLN A 129 5.94 8.80 1.09
N THR A 130 6.78 8.89 2.13
CA THR A 130 8.22 9.12 1.93
C THR A 130 9.00 7.89 1.45
N LYS A 131 8.49 6.68 1.73
CA LYS A 131 9.20 5.43 1.45
C LYS A 131 8.69 4.69 0.22
N LEU A 132 7.43 4.91 -0.11
CA LEU A 132 6.70 4.14 -1.11
C LEU A 132 5.87 5.09 -1.97
N PRO A 133 5.82 4.89 -3.30
CA PRO A 133 5.02 5.70 -4.22
C PRO A 133 3.53 5.32 -4.16
N VAL A 134 2.96 5.19 -2.95
CA VAL A 134 1.55 4.83 -2.74
C VAL A 134 0.62 5.97 -3.16
N ALA A 135 1.03 7.21 -2.89
CA ALA A 135 0.36 8.43 -3.31
C ALA A 135 1.38 9.59 -3.30
N PRO A 136 2.13 9.82 -4.39
CA PRO A 136 3.11 10.88 -4.45
C PRO A 136 2.47 12.26 -4.33
N TYR A 137 3.16 13.20 -3.69
CA TYR A 137 2.69 14.57 -3.59
C TYR A 137 2.95 15.34 -4.88
N PRO A 138 2.00 16.16 -5.39
CA PRO A 138 0.61 16.34 -4.95
C PRO A 138 -0.31 15.22 -5.46
N SER A 139 -1.36 14.92 -4.69
CA SER A 139 -2.38 13.92 -5.10
C SER A 139 -3.52 14.57 -5.90
N PRO A 140 -4.08 13.91 -6.92
CA PRO A 140 -5.26 14.41 -7.63
C PRO A 140 -6.53 14.53 -6.75
N LEU A 141 -6.55 13.90 -5.58
CA LEU A 141 -7.63 14.00 -4.60
C LEU A 141 -7.48 15.18 -3.64
N MET A 142 -6.43 15.99 -3.81
CA MET A 142 -6.18 17.16 -2.99
C MET A 142 -7.06 18.33 -3.46
N PRO A 143 -7.70 19.08 -2.56
CA PRO A 143 -8.36 20.32 -2.94
C PRO A 143 -7.37 21.34 -3.53
N LEU A 144 -7.75 21.99 -4.64
CA LEU A 144 -6.91 22.95 -5.36
C LEU A 144 -6.40 24.09 -4.47
N GLN A 145 -7.17 24.48 -3.46
CA GLN A 145 -6.85 25.54 -2.50
C GLN A 145 -5.53 25.35 -1.76
N HIS A 146 -5.07 24.11 -1.64
CA HIS A 146 -3.89 23.77 -0.87
C HIS A 146 -2.67 23.48 -1.75
N LEU A 147 -2.81 23.51 -3.08
CA LEU A 147 -1.68 23.36 -3.99
C LEU A 147 -0.71 24.54 -3.82
N PRO A 148 0.61 24.31 -3.86
CA PRO A 148 1.61 25.36 -3.62
C PRO A 148 1.58 26.46 -4.69
N VAL A 149 0.97 26.18 -5.84
CA VAL A 149 0.82 27.12 -6.97
C VAL A 149 -0.36 28.09 -6.74
N PHE A 150 -1.33 27.73 -5.90
CA PHE A 150 -2.53 28.54 -5.68
C PHE A 150 -2.34 29.56 -4.56
N SER A 151 -2.65 30.83 -4.87
CA SER A 151 -2.76 31.89 -3.87
C SER A 151 -4.18 31.92 -3.30
N ARG A 152 -4.31 31.91 -1.96
CA ARG A 152 -5.59 31.82 -1.21
C ARG A 152 -6.66 32.86 -1.59
N HIS A 153 -6.27 33.93 -2.29
CA HIS A 153 -7.11 35.08 -2.61
C HIS A 153 -7.90 34.95 -3.93
N LEU A 154 -7.63 33.92 -4.74
CA LEU A 154 -8.17 33.80 -6.11
C LEU A 154 -9.22 32.71 -6.29
N ILE A 155 -9.55 31.96 -5.23
CA ILE A 155 -10.51 30.84 -5.34
C ILE A 155 -11.87 31.35 -4.90
N PRO A 156 -12.89 31.33 -5.77
CA PRO A 156 -14.26 31.57 -5.36
C PRO A 156 -14.60 30.56 -4.26
N THR A 157 -15.12 31.03 -3.13
CA THR A 157 -15.65 30.19 -2.07
C THR A 157 -16.75 29.31 -2.66
N ALA A 158 -16.39 28.11 -3.08
CA ALA A 158 -17.38 27.12 -3.50
C ALA A 158 -18.32 26.88 -2.31
N PRO A 159 -19.63 26.72 -2.55
CA PRO A 159 -20.59 26.44 -1.50
C PRO A 159 -20.12 25.20 -0.72
N THR A 160 -20.01 25.37 0.58
CA THR A 160 -19.31 24.53 1.55
C THR A 160 -19.94 23.16 1.81
N ASP A 161 -20.99 22.80 1.08
CA ASP A 161 -21.88 21.70 1.46
C ASP A 161 -21.76 20.46 0.56
N ASP A 162 -21.05 20.56 -0.57
CA ASP A 162 -20.83 19.42 -1.46
C ASP A 162 -19.43 18.79 -1.26
N PRO A 163 -19.29 17.45 -1.41
CA PRO A 163 -17.99 16.75 -1.37
C PRO A 163 -16.97 17.49 -2.24
N PRO A 164 -15.65 17.32 -1.98
CA PRO A 164 -14.59 18.03 -2.70
C PRO A 164 -14.91 17.98 -4.19
N SER A 165 -15.19 19.15 -4.75
CA SER A 165 -15.82 19.24 -6.07
C SER A 165 -15.04 18.38 -7.07
N PRO A 166 -15.72 17.69 -8.00
CA PRO A 166 -15.05 16.81 -8.94
C PRO A 166 -14.07 17.57 -9.86
N LEU A 167 -14.25 18.88 -10.01
CA LEU A 167 -13.45 19.79 -10.83
C LEU A 167 -11.93 19.74 -10.54
N PRO A 168 -11.45 20.04 -9.32
CA PRO A 168 -10.07 19.82 -8.88
C PRO A 168 -9.43 18.53 -9.37
N ARG A 169 -10.17 17.44 -9.24
CA ARG A 169 -9.71 16.09 -9.54
C ARG A 169 -9.59 15.86 -11.04
N HIS A 170 -10.61 16.24 -11.81
CA HIS A 170 -10.59 16.14 -13.27
C HIS A 170 -9.49 16.99 -13.87
N PHE A 171 -9.19 18.15 -13.29
CA PHE A 171 -8.09 18.97 -13.80
C PHE A 171 -6.72 18.29 -13.59
N LEU A 172 -6.44 17.75 -12.40
CA LEU A 172 -5.16 17.10 -12.10
C LEU A 172 -4.98 15.71 -12.75
N THR A 173 -6.07 15.05 -13.17
CA THR A 173 -5.97 13.76 -13.90
C THR A 173 -5.93 13.90 -15.41
N THR A 174 -6.55 14.94 -15.98
CA THR A 174 -6.77 15.09 -17.44
C THR A 174 -6.00 16.27 -18.04
N GLY A 175 -5.38 17.11 -17.22
CA GLY A 175 -4.73 18.35 -17.66
C GLY A 175 -5.73 19.42 -18.10
N ALA A 176 -5.26 20.41 -18.85
CA ALA A 176 -6.03 21.57 -19.30
C ALA A 176 -7.23 21.28 -20.24
N GLN A 177 -7.53 20.01 -20.55
CA GLN A 177 -8.65 19.59 -21.40
C GLN A 177 -9.95 19.33 -20.61
N VAL A 178 -10.34 20.28 -19.75
CA VAL A 178 -11.64 20.21 -19.06
C VAL A 178 -12.70 20.86 -19.96
N THR A 179 -13.47 20.05 -20.69
CA THR A 179 -14.66 20.50 -21.44
C THR A 179 -15.91 20.47 -20.56
N GLU A 180 -16.84 21.40 -20.79
CA GLU A 180 -18.10 21.53 -20.02
C GLU A 180 -18.89 20.21 -19.97
N ASP A 181 -18.87 19.43 -21.05
CA ASP A 181 -19.60 18.16 -21.18
C ASP A 181 -19.08 17.02 -20.29
N ARG A 182 -17.86 17.14 -19.74
CA ARG A 182 -17.21 16.09 -18.93
C ARG A 182 -17.23 16.37 -17.42
N LEU A 183 -17.94 17.40 -16.99
CA LEU A 183 -18.04 17.80 -15.60
C LEU A 183 -19.01 16.88 -14.83
N PRO A 184 -18.61 16.28 -13.68
CA PRO A 184 -19.47 15.33 -12.95
C PRO A 184 -20.56 15.99 -12.10
N TYR A 185 -21.07 17.15 -12.51
CA TYR A 185 -22.19 17.76 -11.81
C TYR A 185 -23.49 17.11 -12.26
N SER A 186 -24.21 16.53 -11.31
CA SER A 186 -25.55 15.96 -11.54
C SER A 186 -26.65 17.03 -11.64
N ARG A 187 -26.32 18.30 -11.42
CA ARG A 187 -27.26 19.44 -11.46
C ARG A 187 -26.87 20.42 -12.58
N PRO A 188 -27.86 21.03 -13.26
CA PRO A 188 -27.60 22.15 -14.15
C PRO A 188 -27.04 23.32 -13.33
N LEU A 189 -25.83 23.77 -13.70
CA LEU A 189 -25.15 24.90 -13.06
C LEU A 189 -25.85 26.22 -13.41
N GLY A 190 -26.01 27.10 -12.42
CA GLY A 190 -26.49 28.46 -12.64
C GLY A 190 -25.49 29.30 -13.46
N PHE A 191 -25.92 30.45 -13.98
CA PHE A 191 -25.07 31.34 -14.78
C PHE A 191 -23.80 31.78 -14.01
N LEU A 192 -23.95 32.14 -12.73
CA LEU A 192 -22.84 32.56 -11.88
C LEU A 192 -21.83 31.41 -11.66
N ASP A 193 -22.33 30.20 -11.43
CA ASP A 193 -21.51 29.01 -11.21
C ASP A 193 -20.71 28.66 -12.47
N LYS A 194 -21.34 28.74 -13.65
CA LYS A 194 -20.68 28.56 -14.95
C LYS A 194 -19.58 29.61 -15.17
N PHE A 195 -19.84 30.87 -14.82
CA PHE A 195 -18.85 31.93 -14.93
C PHE A 195 -17.64 31.70 -14.01
N HIS A 196 -17.88 31.32 -12.75
CA HIS A 196 -16.82 30.97 -11.81
C HIS A 196 -16.00 29.77 -12.31
N LEU A 197 -16.67 28.76 -12.86
CA LEU A 197 -16.04 27.57 -13.41
C LEU A 197 -15.15 27.92 -14.61
N HIS A 198 -15.64 28.71 -15.56
CA HIS A 198 -14.85 29.17 -16.70
C HIS A 198 -13.64 30.00 -16.29
N ARG A 199 -13.80 30.90 -15.30
CA ARG A 199 -12.68 31.66 -14.75
C ARG A 199 -11.64 30.74 -14.11
N LEU A 200 -12.09 29.69 -13.42
CA LEU A 200 -11.23 28.69 -12.79
C LEU A 200 -10.49 27.85 -13.84
N ILE A 201 -11.17 27.37 -14.90
CA ILE A 201 -10.54 26.64 -16.02
C ILE A 201 -9.53 27.52 -16.75
N SER A 202 -9.89 28.77 -17.06
CA SER A 202 -8.99 29.73 -17.72
C SER A 202 -7.74 30.02 -16.87
N TYR A 203 -7.94 30.26 -15.57
CA TYR A 203 -6.83 30.45 -14.63
C TYR A 203 -5.94 29.21 -14.55
N LEU A 204 -6.54 28.02 -14.43
CA LEU A 204 -5.84 26.76 -14.41
C LEU A 204 -5.05 26.49 -15.70
N GLY A 205 -5.62 26.81 -16.86
CA GLY A 205 -4.95 26.71 -18.16
C GLY A 205 -3.79 27.70 -18.32
N SER A 206 -3.84 28.84 -17.63
CA SER A 206 -2.73 29.82 -17.60
C SER A 206 -1.56 29.40 -16.72
N LEU A 207 -1.76 28.44 -15.80
CA LEU A 207 -0.71 27.94 -14.91
C LEU A 207 0.13 26.88 -15.64
N ALA A 208 1.13 27.35 -16.38
CA ALA A 208 2.11 26.55 -17.13
C ALA A 208 2.86 25.41 -16.36
N PRO A 209 3.04 25.41 -15.01
CA PRO A 209 3.67 24.27 -14.34
C PRO A 209 2.72 23.12 -13.99
N LEU A 210 1.41 23.20 -14.26
CA LEU A 210 0.46 22.17 -13.81
C LEU A 210 0.59 20.82 -14.55
N ASP A 211 1.11 20.80 -15.78
CA ASP A 211 1.41 19.56 -16.50
C ASP A 211 2.41 18.67 -15.73
N LYS A 212 3.32 19.27 -14.95
CA LYS A 212 4.27 18.54 -14.10
C LYS A 212 3.59 17.77 -12.97
N TYR A 213 2.38 18.16 -12.58
CA TYR A 213 1.61 17.55 -11.50
C TYR A 213 0.51 16.62 -12.00
N CYS A 214 0.29 16.57 -13.32
CA CYS A 214 -0.69 15.68 -13.92
C CYS A 214 -0.21 14.23 -13.87
N ARG A 215 -0.99 13.36 -13.22
CA ARG A 215 -0.68 11.93 -13.13
C ARG A 215 -1.95 11.08 -13.05
N PRO A 216 -1.92 9.84 -13.56
CA PRO A 216 -3.01 8.91 -13.34
C PRO A 216 -3.14 8.59 -11.84
N LEU A 217 -4.37 8.25 -11.44
CA LEU A 217 -4.66 7.86 -10.06
C LEU A 217 -3.88 6.59 -9.69
N THR A 218 -3.23 6.62 -8.53
CA THR A 218 -2.66 5.41 -7.95
C THR A 218 -3.76 4.43 -7.54
N ILE A 219 -3.38 3.16 -7.29
CA ILE A 219 -4.35 2.15 -6.86
C ILE A 219 -4.99 2.56 -5.52
N PHE A 220 -4.24 3.19 -4.61
CA PHE A 220 -4.79 3.71 -3.36
C PHE A 220 -5.80 4.84 -3.58
N GLU A 221 -5.49 5.79 -4.46
CA GLU A 221 -6.38 6.93 -4.78
C GLU A 221 -7.63 6.46 -5.52
N SER A 222 -7.53 5.48 -6.41
CA SER A 222 -8.69 4.91 -7.10
C SER A 222 -9.63 4.18 -6.14
N ILE A 223 -9.10 3.47 -5.14
CA ILE A 223 -9.90 2.84 -4.08
C ILE A 223 -10.58 3.91 -3.22
N SER A 224 -9.85 4.96 -2.84
CA SER A 224 -10.38 6.05 -2.03
C SER A 224 -11.49 6.83 -2.75
N HIS A 225 -11.41 6.95 -4.08
CA HIS A 225 -12.41 7.64 -4.90
C HIS A 225 -13.74 6.90 -5.01
N ARG A 226 -13.75 5.56 -5.02
CA ARG A 226 -14.97 4.76 -5.25
C ARG A 226 -16.09 4.99 -4.21
N GLY A 227 -15.82 5.68 -3.10
CA GLY A 227 -16.79 6.03 -2.04
C GLY A 227 -17.31 4.82 -1.24
N THR A 228 -17.19 3.61 -1.79
CA THR A 228 -17.59 2.34 -1.21
C THR A 228 -16.38 1.67 -0.57
N THR A 229 -16.55 1.11 0.63
CA THR A 229 -15.53 0.23 1.21
C THR A 229 -15.52 -1.07 0.41
N PRO A 230 -14.43 -1.44 -0.26
CA PRO A 230 -14.33 -2.79 -0.77
C PRO A 230 -14.33 -3.76 0.41
N LEU A 231 -15.04 -4.87 0.24
CA LEU A 231 -14.90 -6.04 1.10
C LEU A 231 -13.41 -6.38 1.18
N HIS A 232 -12.90 -6.59 2.40
CA HIS A 232 -11.48 -6.88 2.65
C HIS A 232 -10.48 -5.75 2.29
N SER A 233 -10.85 -4.48 2.43
CA SER A 233 -9.93 -3.32 2.25
C SER A 233 -8.52 -3.47 2.85
N ILE A 234 -8.37 -4.07 4.04
CA ILE A 234 -7.05 -4.31 4.64
C ILE A 234 -6.20 -5.26 3.80
N SER A 235 -6.77 -6.34 3.25
CA SER A 235 -6.00 -7.28 2.43
C SER A 235 -5.58 -6.65 1.11
N LEU A 236 -6.43 -5.78 0.54
CA LEU A 236 -6.08 -4.99 -0.64
C LEU A 236 -4.90 -4.06 -0.36
N PHE A 237 -4.95 -3.26 0.71
CA PHE A 237 -3.84 -2.38 1.06
C PHE A 237 -2.58 -3.15 1.43
N TYR A 238 -2.72 -4.29 2.11
CA TYR A 238 -1.59 -5.19 2.37
C TYR A 238 -0.96 -5.70 1.06
N GLY A 239 -1.77 -6.16 0.11
CA GLY A 239 -1.33 -6.59 -1.21
C GLY A 239 -0.60 -5.49 -1.99
N LEU A 240 -1.10 -4.24 -1.92
CA LEU A 240 -0.44 -3.08 -2.52
C LEU A 240 0.91 -2.77 -1.90
N LEU A 241 1.02 -2.82 -0.57
CA LEU A 241 2.31 -2.61 0.08
C LEU A 241 3.29 -3.74 -0.25
N GLN A 242 2.76 -4.95 -0.45
CA GLN A 242 3.54 -6.12 -0.80
C GLN A 242 4.03 -6.09 -2.26
N SER A 243 3.22 -5.61 -3.20
CA SER A 243 3.61 -5.50 -4.62
C SER A 243 4.74 -4.48 -4.85
N LEU A 244 4.93 -3.55 -3.92
CA LEU A 244 6.03 -2.60 -3.95
C LEU A 244 7.37 -3.21 -3.48
N SER A 245 7.37 -4.46 -3.02
CA SER A 245 8.59 -5.19 -2.65
C SER A 245 9.23 -5.82 -3.88
N SER A 246 10.55 -5.70 -4.02
CA SER A 246 11.29 -6.31 -5.12
C SER A 246 11.48 -7.83 -4.94
N PRO A 247 11.50 -8.60 -6.04
CA PRO A 247 11.73 -10.04 -5.98
C PRO A 247 13.20 -10.35 -5.66
N PRO A 248 13.50 -11.54 -5.12
CA PRO A 248 14.86 -11.96 -4.84
C PRO A 248 15.63 -12.32 -6.13
N THR A 249 16.35 -11.37 -6.71
CA THR A 249 17.09 -11.57 -7.99
C THR A 249 18.23 -12.58 -7.90
N LYS A 250 18.94 -12.64 -6.76
CA LYS A 250 20.17 -13.45 -6.60
C LYS A 250 20.03 -14.95 -6.92
N PHE A 251 18.84 -15.51 -6.76
CA PHE A 251 18.60 -16.93 -7.05
C PHE A 251 18.22 -17.14 -8.52
N CYS A 252 17.48 -16.20 -9.11
CA CYS A 252 17.16 -16.18 -10.52
C CYS A 252 18.46 -16.18 -11.34
N ASP A 253 19.36 -15.22 -11.07
CA ASP A 253 20.64 -15.07 -11.78
C ASP A 253 21.46 -16.37 -11.78
N LYS A 254 21.46 -17.10 -10.66
CA LYS A 254 22.18 -18.38 -10.52
C LYS A 254 21.55 -19.49 -11.35
N TRP A 255 20.23 -19.54 -11.43
CA TRP A 255 19.51 -20.52 -12.25
C TRP A 255 19.69 -20.24 -13.73
N GLU A 256 19.59 -18.99 -14.14
CA GLU A 256 19.84 -18.55 -15.52
C GLU A 256 21.27 -18.88 -15.94
N ALA A 257 22.26 -18.63 -15.09
CA ALA A 257 23.65 -19.00 -15.37
C ALA A 257 23.87 -20.52 -15.50
N SER A 258 23.17 -21.34 -14.70
CA SER A 258 23.33 -22.81 -14.75
C SER A 258 22.65 -23.44 -15.96
N PHE A 259 21.50 -22.92 -16.37
CA PHE A 259 20.78 -23.42 -17.55
C PHE A 259 21.17 -22.71 -18.85
N ARG A 260 21.88 -21.58 -18.78
CA ARG A 260 22.21 -20.70 -19.92
C ARG A 260 20.95 -20.21 -20.64
N ILE A 261 19.90 -19.88 -19.88
CA ILE A 261 18.60 -19.40 -20.37
C ILE A 261 18.34 -18.03 -19.72
N THR A 262 17.78 -17.09 -20.48
CA THR A 262 17.26 -15.82 -19.98
C THR A 262 15.74 -15.92 -19.82
N LEU A 263 15.24 -15.67 -18.61
CA LEU A 263 13.81 -15.72 -18.31
C LEU A 263 13.28 -14.32 -18.02
N LYS A 264 12.04 -14.06 -18.43
CA LYS A 264 11.34 -12.81 -18.07
C LYS A 264 10.82 -12.92 -16.63
N ASP A 265 10.62 -11.77 -15.98
CA ASP A 265 10.06 -11.71 -14.62
C ASP A 265 8.68 -12.39 -14.52
N GLU A 266 7.89 -12.33 -15.59
CA GLU A 266 6.59 -13.02 -15.68
C GLU A 266 6.75 -14.54 -15.59
N ASP A 267 7.76 -15.11 -16.24
CA ASP A 267 7.99 -16.55 -16.23
C ASP A 267 8.53 -16.99 -14.87
N TRP A 268 9.37 -16.17 -14.23
CA TRP A 268 9.76 -16.37 -12.83
C TRP A 268 8.56 -16.37 -11.89
N SER A 269 7.62 -15.44 -12.08
CA SER A 269 6.40 -15.41 -11.27
C SER A 269 5.57 -16.70 -11.42
N LYS A 270 5.47 -17.24 -12.65
CA LYS A 270 4.82 -18.53 -12.92
C LYS A 270 5.56 -19.66 -12.23
N ILE A 271 6.89 -19.74 -12.36
CA ILE A 271 7.71 -20.78 -11.70
C ILE A 271 7.48 -20.78 -10.19
N TYR A 272 7.49 -19.60 -9.56
CA TYR A 272 7.24 -19.49 -8.12
C TYR A 272 5.83 -19.94 -7.74
N THR A 273 4.81 -19.54 -8.51
CA THR A 273 3.43 -20.00 -8.25
C THR A 273 3.25 -21.50 -8.43
N LEU A 274 3.85 -22.09 -9.48
CA LEU A 274 3.80 -23.52 -9.76
C LEU A 274 4.40 -24.34 -8.61
N ALA A 275 5.56 -23.94 -8.08
CA ALA A 275 6.19 -24.65 -6.98
C ALA A 275 5.28 -24.82 -5.75
N HIS A 276 4.34 -23.91 -5.54
CA HIS A 276 3.34 -23.97 -4.47
C HIS A 276 2.01 -24.63 -4.88
N CYS A 277 1.62 -24.57 -6.16
CA CYS A 277 0.32 -25.07 -6.62
C CYS A 277 0.37 -26.48 -7.21
N CYS A 278 1.56 -27.01 -7.56
CA CYS A 278 1.67 -28.30 -8.27
C CYS A 278 1.16 -29.51 -7.47
N THR A 279 1.17 -29.47 -6.13
CA THR A 279 0.72 -30.60 -5.30
C THR A 279 0.08 -30.10 -4.00
N PRO A 280 -0.90 -30.83 -3.42
CA PRO A 280 -1.45 -30.51 -2.10
C PRO A 280 -0.53 -30.95 -0.93
N SER A 281 0.46 -31.80 -1.20
CA SER A 281 1.39 -32.30 -0.18
C SER A 281 2.38 -31.22 0.26
N THR A 282 2.30 -30.83 1.53
CA THR A 282 3.18 -29.82 2.13
C THR A 282 4.66 -30.23 2.07
N ARG A 283 4.96 -31.53 2.19
CA ARG A 283 6.32 -32.07 2.10
C ARG A 283 6.91 -31.86 0.71
N ILE A 284 6.11 -32.08 -0.35
CA ILE A 284 6.57 -31.91 -1.74
C ILE A 284 6.71 -30.41 -2.06
N GLN A 285 5.77 -29.58 -1.63
CA GLN A 285 5.88 -28.12 -1.75
C GLN A 285 7.15 -27.59 -1.06
N GLU A 286 7.48 -28.10 0.13
CA GLU A 286 8.70 -27.74 0.85
C GLU A 286 9.97 -28.16 0.09
N VAL A 287 9.96 -29.36 -0.51
CA VAL A 287 11.07 -29.83 -1.36
C VAL A 287 11.24 -28.94 -2.58
N ASN A 288 10.15 -28.61 -3.30
CA ASN A 288 10.19 -27.71 -4.44
C ASN A 288 10.74 -26.34 -4.06
N TYR A 289 10.29 -25.79 -2.91
CA TYR A 289 10.81 -24.54 -2.37
C TYR A 289 12.32 -24.62 -2.08
N LYS A 290 12.78 -25.70 -1.45
CA LYS A 290 14.21 -25.95 -1.19
C LYS A 290 15.02 -26.04 -2.48
N ILE A 291 14.48 -26.65 -3.53
CA ILE A 291 15.12 -26.75 -4.84
C ILE A 291 15.26 -25.35 -5.44
N LEU A 292 14.16 -24.58 -5.53
CA LEU A 292 14.18 -23.21 -6.07
C LEU A 292 15.22 -22.33 -5.39
N TYR A 293 15.32 -22.40 -4.06
CA TYR A 293 16.30 -21.65 -3.28
C TYR A 293 17.68 -22.31 -3.15
N ARG A 294 17.93 -23.41 -3.89
CA ARG A 294 19.19 -24.17 -3.93
C ARG A 294 19.68 -24.63 -2.56
N TRP A 295 18.76 -24.90 -1.64
CA TRP A 295 19.02 -25.43 -0.31
C TRP A 295 18.59 -26.91 -0.18
N TYR A 296 18.02 -27.51 -1.22
CA TYR A 296 17.85 -28.96 -1.22
C TYR A 296 19.23 -29.65 -1.17
N ARG A 297 19.40 -30.58 -0.23
CA ARG A 297 20.64 -31.36 -0.07
C ARG A 297 20.38 -32.77 -0.58
N THR A 298 21.17 -33.21 -1.55
CA THR A 298 21.16 -34.58 -2.07
C THR A 298 21.79 -35.55 -1.07
N PRO A 299 21.42 -36.84 -1.07
CA PRO A 299 22.08 -37.88 -0.27
C PRO A 299 23.60 -37.87 -0.41
N ASP A 300 24.11 -37.78 -1.65
CA ASP A 300 25.53 -37.58 -1.97
C ASP A 300 26.18 -36.40 -1.24
N ARG A 301 25.51 -35.24 -1.15
CA ARG A 301 26.04 -34.12 -0.36
C ARG A 301 25.97 -34.38 1.14
N LEU A 302 24.98 -35.13 1.60
CA LEU A 302 24.80 -35.43 3.02
C LEU A 302 25.85 -36.42 3.51
N SER A 303 26.17 -37.45 2.73
CA SER A 303 27.19 -38.45 3.06
C SER A 303 28.58 -37.82 3.25
N HIS A 304 28.95 -36.87 2.39
CA HIS A 304 30.16 -36.07 2.55
C HIS A 304 30.21 -35.26 3.86
N PHE A 305 29.07 -34.88 4.45
CA PHE A 305 29.04 -34.17 5.75
C PHE A 305 29.04 -35.12 6.95
N SER A 306 28.36 -36.27 6.86
CA SER A 306 28.13 -37.17 8.00
C SER A 306 29.07 -38.38 8.03
N GLY A 307 29.95 -38.57 7.06
CA GLY A 307 30.99 -39.61 7.05
C GLY A 307 30.51 -41.06 7.00
N GLY A 308 29.21 -41.32 7.17
CA GLY A 308 28.64 -42.67 7.26
C GLY A 308 27.23 -42.85 6.68
N GLY A 309 26.77 -41.94 5.80
CA GLY A 309 25.52 -42.13 5.05
C GLY A 309 25.82 -42.68 3.65
N GLY A 310 25.01 -43.60 3.14
CA GLY A 310 25.19 -44.09 1.77
C GLY A 310 24.95 -43.01 0.71
N ASP A 311 25.77 -43.00 -0.34
CA ASP A 311 25.71 -42.04 -1.46
C ASP A 311 24.53 -42.29 -2.41
N LEU A 312 23.85 -43.42 -2.24
CA LEU A 312 22.77 -43.87 -3.11
C LEU A 312 21.53 -42.97 -2.99
N CYS A 313 20.86 -42.80 -4.13
CA CYS A 313 19.61 -42.05 -4.21
C CYS A 313 18.55 -42.69 -3.31
N TRP A 314 17.69 -41.89 -2.68
CA TRP A 314 16.62 -42.34 -1.78
C TRP A 314 15.59 -43.28 -2.44
N ARG A 315 15.63 -43.44 -3.77
CA ARG A 315 14.80 -44.36 -4.55
C ARG A 315 15.58 -45.50 -5.20
N CYS A 316 16.91 -45.44 -5.16
CA CYS A 316 17.80 -46.45 -5.75
C CYS A 316 18.48 -47.30 -4.67
N SER A 317 18.00 -47.23 -3.43
CA SER A 317 18.32 -48.13 -2.33
C SER A 317 17.64 -49.47 -2.51
#